data_AF-A0A967LSJ2-F1
#
_entry.id   AF-A0A967LSJ2-F1
#
_cell.length_a   1.000
_cell.length_b   1.000
_cell.length_c   1.000
_cell.angle_alpha   90.00
_cell.angle_beta   90.00
_cell.angle_gamma   90.00
#
_symmetry.space_group_name_H-M   'P 1'
#
loop_
_entity.id
_entity.type
_entity.pdbx_description
1 polymer ?
#
loop_
_entity_poly.entity_id
_entity_poly.type
_entity_poly.pdbx_seq_one_letter_code
_entity_poly.pdbx_strand_id
1 'polypeptide(L)'
;MIFRQYLHTEPVVAASYLFGCGTKALGTVVDPIAEPGHYLAAAESLGLPIRYVIDTHVHADHVSTGRRLAEAAGADYVLYEGVDAGFQFRGVADGEVLAL
;
A
#
# COMPACT_ATOMS: atom_id res chain seq x y z
N MET A 1 14.08 10.23 2.95
CA MET A 1 12.66 9.95 2.67
C MET A 1 12.49 9.96 1.15
N ILE A 2 11.82 8.96 0.61
CA ILE A 2 11.47 8.83 -0.81
C ILE A 2 9.94 8.89 -0.90
N PHE A 3 9.43 9.61 -1.88
CA PHE A 3 8.00 9.79 -2.13
C PHE A 3 7.73 9.73 -3.63
N ARG A 4 6.71 8.95 -4.03
CA ARG A 4 6.16 8.93 -5.38
C ARG A 4 4.63 8.93 -5.31
N GLN A 5 4.02 9.77 -6.12
CA GLN A 5 2.57 9.79 -6.33
C GLN A 5 2.25 9.19 -7.70
N TYR A 6 1.19 8.39 -7.74
CA TYR A 6 0.61 7.86 -8.96
C TYR A 6 -0.83 8.35 -9.05
N LEU A 7 -1.14 9.09 -10.11
CA LEU A 7 -2.48 9.59 -10.40
C LEU A 7 -3.15 8.64 -11.38
N HIS A 8 -4.34 8.19 -11.02
CA HIS A 8 -5.19 7.33 -11.83
C HIS A 8 -6.32 8.19 -12.39
N THR A 9 -6.58 8.10 -13.69
CA THR A 9 -7.66 8.84 -14.36
C THR A 9 -8.71 7.93 -15.00
N GLU A 10 -8.36 6.66 -15.23
CA GLU A 10 -9.23 5.62 -15.78
C GLU A 10 -8.89 4.28 -15.08
N PRO A 11 -9.90 3.45 -14.71
CA PRO A 11 -11.34 3.71 -14.79
C PRO A 11 -11.86 4.65 -13.69
N VAL A 12 -11.00 5.07 -12.76
CA VAL A 12 -11.34 5.89 -11.59
C VAL A 12 -10.38 7.06 -11.44
N VAL A 13 -10.85 8.16 -10.88
CA VAL A 13 -10.02 9.32 -10.53
C VAL A 13 -9.61 9.20 -9.06
N ALA A 14 -8.39 8.72 -8.82
CA ALA A 14 -7.85 8.49 -7.49
C ALA A 14 -6.32 8.58 -7.50
N ALA A 15 -5.70 8.52 -6.32
CA ALA A 15 -4.26 8.57 -6.18
C ALA A 15 -3.77 7.45 -5.28
N SER A 16 -2.65 6.85 -5.66
CA SER A 16 -1.90 5.93 -4.81
C SER A 16 -0.50 6.47 -4.58
N TYR A 17 0.16 6.03 -3.51
CA TYR A 17 1.45 6.58 -3.10
C TYR A 17 2.45 5.49 -2.78
N LEU A 18 3.72 5.74 -3.08
CA LEU A 18 4.85 4.96 -2.57
C LEU A 18 5.70 5.86 -1.67
N PHE A 19 5.88 5.44 -0.43
CA PHE A 19 6.79 6.05 0.54
C PHE A 19 7.98 5.12 0.78
N GLY A 20 9.14 5.69 1.13
CA GLY A 20 10.32 4.89 1.42
C GLY A 20 11.36 5.53 2.31
N CYS A 21 12.07 4.70 3.05
CA CYS A 21 13.25 5.05 3.82
C CYS A 21 14.49 4.44 3.17
N GLY A 22 15.26 5.24 2.41
CA GLY A 22 16.48 4.76 1.75
C GLY A 22 17.55 4.26 2.72
N THR A 23 17.61 4.79 3.94
CA THR A 23 18.59 4.33 4.96
C THR A 23 18.25 2.96 5.54
N LYS A 24 16.95 2.63 5.66
CA LYS A 24 16.49 1.34 6.19
C LYS A 24 16.15 0.33 5.10
N ALA A 25 16.17 0.76 3.83
CA ALA A 25 15.73 -0.03 2.69
C ALA A 25 14.31 -0.60 2.91
N LEU A 26 13.35 0.25 3.28
CA LEU A 26 11.95 -0.15 3.48
C LEU A 26 11.00 0.78 2.73
N GLY A 27 10.01 0.19 2.07
CA GLY A 27 8.97 0.89 1.32
C GLY A 27 7.57 0.62 1.87
N THR A 28 6.63 1.50 1.54
CA THR A 28 5.20 1.32 1.78
C THR A 28 4.41 1.84 0.61
N VAL A 29 3.29 1.18 0.33
CA VAL A 29 2.32 1.66 -0.67
C VAL A 29 0.99 1.98 0.03
N VAL A 30 0.38 3.10 -0.35
CA VAL A 30 -0.90 3.58 0.19
C VAL A 30 -1.92 3.67 -0.96
N ASP A 31 -3.11 3.14 -0.73
CA ASP A 31 -4.27 3.09 -1.64
C ASP A 31 -3.93 2.57 -3.05
N PRO A 32 -3.31 1.38 -3.19
CA PRO A 32 -2.91 0.85 -4.49
C PRO A 32 -4.10 0.50 -5.40
N ILE A 33 -4.03 0.94 -6.66
CA ILE A 33 -5.06 0.72 -7.69
C ILE A 33 -4.47 0.01 -8.92
N ALA A 34 -3.22 0.31 -9.27
CA ALA A 34 -2.56 -0.34 -10.40
C ALA A 34 -2.24 -1.82 -10.10
N GLU A 35 -1.93 -2.58 -11.15
CA GLU A 35 -1.50 -3.97 -10.97
C GLU A 35 -0.24 -4.06 -10.09
N PRO A 36 -0.12 -5.09 -9.21
CA PRO A 36 0.97 -5.20 -8.24
C PRO A 36 2.38 -5.03 -8.81
N GLY A 37 2.62 -5.55 -10.03
CA GLY A 37 3.90 -5.44 -10.72
C GLY A 37 4.39 -4.00 -10.92
N HIS A 38 3.46 -3.03 -11.05
CA HIS A 38 3.80 -1.62 -11.17
C HIS A 38 4.51 -1.10 -9.92
N TYR A 39 3.97 -1.43 -8.74
CA TYR A 39 4.54 -1.01 -7.47
C TYR A 39 5.79 -1.80 -7.11
N LEU A 40 5.79 -3.12 -7.36
CA LEU A 40 6.95 -3.98 -7.11
C LEU A 40 8.17 -3.53 -7.92
N ALA A 41 8.01 -3.24 -9.21
CA ALA A 41 9.10 -2.76 -10.05
C ALA A 41 9.62 -1.39 -9.60
N ALA A 42 8.72 -0.48 -9.21
CA ALA A 42 9.12 0.83 -8.68
C ALA A 42 9.92 0.70 -7.38
N ALA A 43 9.44 -0.15 -6.46
CA ALA A 43 10.08 -0.45 -5.19
C ALA A 43 11.45 -1.11 -5.37
N GLU A 44 11.56 -2.09 -6.27
CA GLU A 44 12.81 -2.77 -6.63
C GLU A 44 13.83 -1.79 -7.22
N SER A 45 13.42 -0.92 -8.15
CA SER A 45 14.31 0.08 -8.77
C SER A 45 14.92 1.08 -7.77
N LEU A 46 14.31 1.20 -6.59
CA LEU A 46 14.73 2.06 -5.49
C LEU A 46 15.44 1.31 -4.37
N GLY A 47 15.53 -0.02 -4.43
CA GLY A 47 16.05 -0.85 -3.34
C GLY A 47 15.19 -0.81 -2.08
N LEU A 48 13.86 -0.70 -2.23
CA LEU A 48 12.91 -0.53 -1.14
C LEU A 48 11.89 -1.68 -1.10
N PRO A 49 12.21 -2.87 -0.56
CA PRO A 49 11.20 -3.91 -0.35
C PRO A 49 9.97 -3.34 0.40
N ILE A 50 8.78 -3.66 -0.10
CA ILE A 50 7.52 -3.15 0.44
C ILE A 50 7.22 -3.89 1.74
N ARG A 51 7.09 -3.15 2.84
CA ARG A 51 6.81 -3.68 4.18
C ARG A 51 5.33 -3.59 4.55
N TYR A 52 4.68 -2.48 4.21
CA TYR A 52 3.25 -2.30 4.41
C TYR A 52 2.56 -1.87 3.12
N VAL A 53 1.40 -2.45 2.89
CA VAL A 53 0.43 -2.00 1.90
C VAL A 53 -0.80 -1.55 2.67
N ILE A 54 -1.14 -0.28 2.60
CA ILE A 54 -2.17 0.34 3.43
C ILE A 54 -3.30 0.78 2.52
N ASP A 55 -4.53 0.38 2.85
CA ASP A 55 -5.71 1.10 2.35
C ASP A 55 -6.23 2.00 3.46
N THR A 56 -6.46 3.27 3.12
CA THR A 56 -6.96 4.30 4.04
C THR A 56 -8.37 4.00 4.53
N HIS A 57 -9.17 3.35 3.69
CA HIS A 57 -10.54 2.92 3.96
C HIS A 57 -10.95 1.80 3.02
N VAL A 58 -12.12 1.21 3.27
CA VAL A 58 -12.77 0.33 2.28
C VAL A 58 -13.32 1.21 1.15
N HIS A 59 -12.66 1.18 0.00
CA HIS A 59 -12.99 2.01 -1.16
C HIS A 59 -14.36 1.63 -1.75
N ALA A 60 -15.12 2.64 -2.18
CA ALA A 60 -16.47 2.47 -2.75
C ALA A 60 -16.51 2.71 -4.27
N ASP A 61 -15.42 3.22 -4.83
CA ASP A 61 -15.26 3.72 -6.19
C ASP A 61 -14.37 2.81 -7.05
N HIS A 62 -13.53 1.99 -6.42
CA HIS A 62 -12.66 1.03 -7.11
C HIS A 62 -12.37 -0.20 -6.24
N VAL A 63 -11.89 -1.26 -6.89
CA VAL A 63 -11.38 -2.44 -6.20
C VAL A 63 -9.90 -2.23 -5.93
N SER A 64 -9.52 -2.13 -4.65
CA SER A 64 -8.13 -2.03 -4.25
C SER A 64 -7.33 -3.25 -4.71
N THR A 65 -6.11 -3.01 -5.19
CA THR A 65 -5.14 -4.08 -5.48
C THR A 65 -4.28 -4.43 -4.26
N GLY A 66 -4.57 -3.85 -3.10
CA GLY A 66 -3.74 -3.88 -1.90
C GLY A 66 -3.45 -5.27 -1.37
N ARG A 67 -4.47 -6.13 -1.24
CA ARG A 67 -4.27 -7.52 -0.80
C ARG A 67 -3.37 -8.30 -1.75
N ARG A 68 -3.61 -8.19 -3.07
CA ARG A 68 -2.78 -8.86 -4.10
C ARG A 68 -1.34 -8.35 -4.07
N LEU A 69 -1.15 -7.05 -3.86
CA LEU A 69 0.17 -6.45 -3.74
C LEU A 69 0.90 -6.92 -2.47
N ALA A 70 0.20 -6.97 -1.33
CA ALA A 70 0.77 -7.42 -0.07
C ALA A 70 1.20 -8.90 -0.15
N GLU A 71 0.35 -9.75 -0.70
CA GLU A 71 0.66 -11.17 -0.95
C GLU A 71 1.89 -11.32 -1.86
N ALA A 72 1.95 -10.58 -2.97
CA ALA A 72 3.07 -10.64 -3.91
C ALA A 72 4.38 -10.08 -3.33
N ALA A 73 4.31 -9.10 -2.44
CA ALA A 73 5.47 -8.47 -1.80
C ALA A 73 5.94 -9.22 -0.53
N GLY A 74 5.12 -10.11 0.03
CA GLY A 74 5.33 -10.63 1.39
C GLY A 74 5.19 -9.54 2.46
N ALA A 75 4.32 -8.56 2.23
CA ALA A 75 4.10 -7.40 3.08
C ALA A 75 2.86 -7.56 3.99
N ASP A 76 2.79 -6.75 5.05
CA ASP A 76 1.57 -6.61 5.85
C ASP A 76 0.52 -5.82 5.05
N TYR A 77 -0.66 -6.40 4.84
CA TYR A 77 -1.83 -5.65 4.35
C TYR A 77 -2.52 -4.98 5.53
N VAL A 78 -2.67 -3.66 5.49
CA VAL A 78 -3.08 -2.84 6.64
C VAL A 78 -4.39 -2.13 6.35
N LEU A 79 -5.30 -2.20 7.32
CA LEU A 79 -6.59 -1.51 7.34
C LEU A 79 -6.89 -1.02 8.75
N TYR A 80 -7.88 -0.13 8.90
CA TYR A 80 -8.44 0.18 10.21
C TYR A 80 -8.98 -1.09 10.88
N GLU A 81 -8.71 -1.25 12.18
CA GLU A 81 -9.08 -2.46 12.94
C GLU A 81 -10.59 -2.77 12.93
N GLY A 82 -11.44 -1.74 12.81
CA GLY A 82 -12.89 -1.90 12.80
C GLY A 82 -13.49 -2.35 11.47
N VAL A 83 -12.66 -2.64 10.45
CA VAL A 83 -13.13 -3.14 9.16
C VAL A 83 -13.61 -4.58 9.29
N ASP A 84 -14.86 -4.83 8.92
CA ASP A 84 -15.40 -6.19 8.76
C ASP A 84 -15.03 -6.74 7.37
N ALA A 85 -13.84 -7.34 7.27
CA ALA A 85 -13.39 -8.01 6.05
C ALA A 85 -13.35 -9.52 6.22
N GLY A 86 -13.81 -10.26 5.20
CA GLY A 86 -13.77 -11.72 5.14
C GLY A 86 -12.38 -12.32 4.86
N PHE A 87 -11.30 -11.57 5.11
CA PHE A 87 -9.92 -11.98 4.90
C PHE A 87 -9.01 -11.42 6.00
N GLN A 88 -7.81 -11.98 6.15
CA GLN A 88 -6.84 -11.54 7.15
C GLN A 88 -6.16 -10.24 6.71
N PHE A 89 -5.98 -9.33 7.66
CA PHE A 89 -5.22 -8.09 7.51
C PHE A 89 -4.66 -7.67 8.88
N ARG A 90 -3.66 -6.79 8.88
CA ARG A 90 -3.18 -6.10 10.08
C ARG A 90 -4.11 -4.93 10.37
N GLY A 91 -4.99 -5.09 11.35
CA GLY A 91 -5.80 -3.99 11.87
C GLY A 91 -4.94 -2.99 12.64
N VAL A 92 -5.15 -1.71 12.41
CA VAL A 92 -4.50 -0.62 13.16
C VAL A 92 -5.54 0.30 13.81
N ALA A 93 -5.19 0.81 14.99
CA ALA A 93 -6.01 1.72 15.79
C ALA A 93 -5.50 3.16 15.74
N ASP A 94 -6.28 4.10 16.27
CA ASP A 94 -5.83 5.48 16.46
C ASP A 94 -4.56 5.54 17.32
N GLY A 95 -3.61 6.38 16.91
CA GLY A 95 -2.32 6.53 17.56
C GLY A 95 -1.29 5.42 17.31
N GLU A 96 -1.63 4.34 16.59
CA GLU A 96 -0.64 3.32 16.23
C GLU A 96 0.36 3.86 15.18
N VAL A 97 1.64 3.50 15.35
CA VAL A 97 2.74 3.95 14.49
C VAL A 97 3.30 2.78 13.70
N LEU A 98 3.20 2.86 12.37
CA LEU A 98 3.85 1.94 11.44
C LEU A 98 5.26 2.45 11.10
N ALA A 99 6.28 1.76 11.59
CA ALA A 99 7.67 2.17 11.39
C ALA A 99 8.25 1.69 10.05
N LEU A 100 8.77 2.65 9.27
CA LEU A 100 9.60 2.44 8.08
C LEU A 100 11.07 2.74 8.33
#